data_AF-X1HA80-F1
#
_entry.id   AF-X1HA80-F1
#
_cell.length_a   1.000
_cell.length_b   1.000
_cell.length_c   1.000
_cell.angle_alpha   90.00
_cell.angle_beta   90.00
_cell.angle_gamma   90.00
#
_symmetry.space_group_name_H-M   'P 1'
#
loop_
_entity.id
_entity.type
_entity.pdbx_description
1 polymer ?
#
loop_
_entity_poly.entity_id
_entity_poly.type
_entity_poly.pdbx_seq_one_letter_code
_entity_poly.pdbx_strand_id
1 'polypeptide(L)'
;LTGEEYKKGKKEKKGRNKMPIIKKEDWEKYVKTNAKDPYGSCCVEVAKKVMELLDDNDHGKFNANDVVGEADRLLDAGITGFMSGCVAQMVSHCHSRGEEFRRKWNRETQIEDEGDKANEGKGVLNPALMSIEKKGLTKEE
;
A
#
# COMPACT_ATOMS: atom_id res chain seq x y z
N LEU A 1 -2.69 10.24 -31.04
CA LEU A 1 -3.04 11.04 -29.85
C LEU A 1 -1.73 11.61 -29.32
N THR A 2 -1.52 12.91 -29.49
CA THR A 2 -0.28 13.61 -29.11
C THR A 2 -0.25 13.83 -27.59
N GLY A 3 0.94 13.87 -27.00
CA GLY A 3 1.17 13.93 -25.54
C GLY A 3 0.61 15.16 -24.80
N GLU A 4 -0.15 16.02 -25.48
CA GLU A 4 -0.78 17.22 -24.90
C GLU A 4 -2.20 16.96 -24.39
N GLU A 5 -2.88 15.90 -24.85
CA GLU A 5 -4.27 15.61 -24.42
C GLU A 5 -4.34 14.86 -23.07
N TYR A 6 -3.26 14.21 -22.63
CA TYR A 6 -3.22 13.49 -21.35
C TYR A 6 -3.15 14.44 -20.12
N LYS A 7 -2.88 15.73 -20.33
CA LYS A 7 -2.73 16.73 -19.25
C LYS A 7 -4.01 17.51 -18.92
N LYS A 8 -5.14 17.24 -19.57
CA LYS A 8 -6.39 18.02 -19.42
C LYS A 8 -7.47 17.39 -18.50
N GLY A 9 -7.11 16.46 -17.62
CA GLY A 9 -8.08 15.64 -16.88
C GLY A 9 -8.12 15.72 -15.35
N LYS A 10 -7.15 16.32 -14.64
CA LYS A 10 -7.18 16.37 -13.17
C LYS A 10 -7.28 17.80 -12.67
N LYS A 11 -8.52 18.25 -12.45
CA LYS A 11 -8.81 19.41 -11.60
C LYS A 11 -8.21 19.12 -10.21
N GLU A 12 -7.28 19.95 -9.75
CA GLU A 12 -6.87 19.99 -8.35
C GLU A 12 -8.12 20.23 -7.49
N LYS A 13 -8.58 19.19 -6.80
CA LYS A 13 -9.56 19.35 -5.73
C LYS A 13 -8.80 19.88 -4.50
N LYS A 14 -8.82 21.19 -4.30
CA LYS A 14 -8.48 21.81 -3.02
C LYS A 14 -9.52 21.41 -1.96
N GLY A 15 -9.07 20.68 -0.93
CA GLY A 15 -9.82 20.33 0.29
C GLY A 15 -10.11 18.83 0.37
N ARG A 16 -9.76 18.09 1.42
CA ARG A 16 -9.60 18.41 2.84
C ARG A 16 -8.42 17.60 3.41
N ASN A 17 -7.56 18.19 4.24
CA ASN A 17 -6.64 17.43 5.08
C ASN A 17 -7.47 16.55 6.02
N LYS A 18 -7.72 15.30 5.65
CA LYS A 18 -8.02 14.27 6.60
C LYS A 18 -6.97 13.19 6.39
N MET A 19 -6.19 13.02 7.44
CA MET A 19 -5.33 11.87 7.67
C MET A 19 -5.52 11.61 9.17
N PRO A 20 -6.63 10.97 9.58
CA PRO A 20 -6.98 10.72 10.96
C PRO A 20 -6.02 9.66 11.51
N ILE A 21 -4.84 10.13 11.90
CA ILE A 21 -3.87 9.34 12.64
C ILE A 21 -4.44 9.11 14.04
N ILE A 22 -4.76 7.86 14.34
CA ILE A 22 -5.30 7.43 15.64
C ILE A 22 -4.19 7.15 16.66
N LYS A 23 -2.95 6.92 16.20
CA LYS A 23 -1.76 6.70 17.05
C LYS A 23 -0.63 7.66 16.65
N LYS A 24 -0.72 8.90 17.12
CA LYS A 24 0.17 9.99 16.72
C LYS A 24 1.62 9.76 17.14
N GLU A 25 1.86 9.36 18.39
CA GLU A 25 3.21 9.11 18.89
C GLU A 25 3.92 7.98 18.11
N ASP A 26 3.18 6.92 17.78
CA ASP A 26 3.72 5.81 16.99
C ASP A 26 4.03 6.25 15.55
N TRP A 27 3.17 7.08 14.95
CA TRP A 27 3.45 7.66 13.63
C TRP A 27 4.71 8.54 13.64
N GLU A 28 4.83 9.44 14.62
CA GLU A 28 6.02 10.28 14.79
C GLU A 28 7.29 9.44 14.99
N LYS A 29 7.18 8.33 15.72
CA LYS A 29 8.27 7.37 15.87
C LYS A 29 8.63 6.72 14.54
N TYR A 30 7.66 6.26 13.75
CA TYR A 30 7.94 5.72 12.40
C TYR A 30 8.67 6.74 11.54
N VAL A 31 8.16 7.97 11.45
CA VAL A 31 8.79 9.05 10.68
C VAL A 31 10.23 9.29 11.15
N LYS A 32 10.43 9.47 12.47
CA LYS A 32 11.74 9.78 13.04
C LYS A 32 12.75 8.65 12.86
N THR A 33 12.34 7.40 13.07
CA THR A 33 13.22 6.24 12.97
C THR A 33 13.70 6.02 11.54
N ASN A 34 12.83 6.26 10.56
CA ASN A 34 13.10 6.02 9.14
C ASN A 34 13.60 7.27 8.38
N ALA A 35 13.75 8.42 9.04
CA ALA A 35 14.13 9.67 8.40
C ALA A 35 15.57 9.70 7.85
N LYS A 36 16.43 8.77 8.30
CA LYS A 36 17.87 8.79 8.01
C LYS A 36 18.27 7.89 6.85
N ASP A 37 17.42 6.96 6.45
CA ASP A 37 17.70 6.05 5.36
C ASP A 37 16.70 6.26 4.19
N PRO A 38 17.18 6.32 2.94
CA PRO A 38 16.31 6.51 1.77
C PRO A 38 15.22 5.45 1.65
N TYR A 39 15.52 4.22 2.08
CA TYR A 39 14.58 3.09 2.04
C TYR A 39 13.35 3.33 2.95
N GLY A 40 13.62 3.62 4.22
CA GLY A 40 12.60 3.79 5.24
C GLY A 40 11.81 5.07 5.02
N SER A 41 12.49 6.17 4.70
CA SER A 41 11.83 7.44 4.38
C SER A 41 10.91 7.31 3.17
N CYS A 42 11.30 6.56 2.14
CA CYS A 42 10.43 6.23 1.01
C CYS A 42 9.17 5.47 1.48
N CYS A 43 9.31 4.44 2.31
CA CYS A 43 8.15 3.72 2.85
C CYS A 43 7.21 4.64 3.65
N VAL A 44 7.75 5.57 4.43
CA VAL A 44 6.96 6.52 5.22
C VAL A 44 6.16 7.46 4.33
N GLU A 45 6.78 8.03 3.28
CA GLU A 45 6.08 8.92 2.35
C GLU A 45 4.97 8.20 1.57
N VAL A 46 5.22 6.96 1.11
CA VAL A 46 4.18 6.15 0.47
C VAL A 46 3.06 5.83 1.45
N ALA A 47 3.36 5.44 2.70
CA ALA A 47 2.34 5.18 3.72
C ALA A 47 1.48 6.41 4.02
N LYS A 48 2.10 7.59 4.12
CA LYS A 48 1.39 8.86 4.25
C LYS A 48 0.44 9.07 3.07
N LYS A 49 0.92 8.84 1.84
CA LYS A 49 0.09 9.01 0.65
C LYS A 49 -1.07 8.01 0.56
N VAL A 50 -0.85 6.76 0.97
CA VAL A 50 -1.90 5.74 1.11
C VAL A 50 -2.99 6.22 2.07
N MET A 51 -2.60 6.76 3.24
CA MET A 51 -3.57 7.27 4.22
C MET A 51 -4.41 8.43 3.64
N GLU A 52 -3.80 9.35 2.90
CA GLU A 52 -4.54 10.41 2.19
C GLU A 52 -5.54 9.83 1.17
N LEU A 53 -5.13 8.85 0.36
CA LEU A 53 -6.00 8.21 -0.64
C LEU A 53 -7.15 7.41 -0.01
N LEU A 54 -6.94 6.82 1.17
CA LEU A 54 -8.00 6.11 1.89
C LEU A 54 -9.09 7.06 2.39
N ASP A 55 -8.77 8.32 2.62
CA ASP A 55 -9.71 9.34 3.04
C ASP A 55 -10.47 9.97 1.87
N ASP A 56 -9.83 10.08 0.71
CA ASP A 56 -10.48 10.53 -0.53
C ASP A 56 -11.42 9.47 -1.13
N ASN A 57 -11.17 8.19 -0.85
CA ASN A 57 -12.04 7.08 -1.26
C ASN A 57 -13.29 7.01 -0.38
N ASP A 58 -14.29 7.82 -0.75
CA ASP A 58 -15.66 7.71 -0.26
C ASP A 58 -16.17 6.26 -0.48
N HIS A 59 -16.42 5.57 0.63
CA HIS A 59 -17.19 4.31 0.74
C HIS A 59 -16.49 3.00 0.35
N GLY A 60 -15.95 2.30 1.37
CA GLY A 60 -16.04 0.83 1.59
C GLY A 60 -15.48 -0.16 0.56
N LYS A 61 -15.30 0.22 -0.70
CA LYS A 61 -14.87 -0.63 -1.82
C LYS A 61 -13.56 -0.08 -2.37
N PHE A 62 -12.50 -0.24 -1.59
CA PHE A 62 -11.13 -0.11 -2.10
C PHE A 62 -10.49 -1.49 -2.11
N ASN A 63 -9.58 -1.68 -3.06
CA ASN A 63 -8.58 -2.74 -3.05
C ASN A 63 -7.31 -2.17 -2.41
N ALA A 64 -6.76 -2.85 -1.40
CA ALA A 64 -5.63 -2.32 -0.63
C ALA A 64 -4.35 -2.23 -1.46
N ASN A 65 -4.08 -3.24 -2.29
CA ASN A 65 -2.94 -3.25 -3.22
C ASN A 65 -3.02 -2.12 -4.24
N ASP A 66 -4.21 -1.85 -4.80
CA ASP A 66 -4.41 -0.77 -5.77
C ASP A 66 -4.14 0.60 -5.16
N VAL A 67 -4.54 0.82 -3.90
CA VAL A 67 -4.28 2.10 -3.20
C VAL A 67 -2.78 2.28 -2.94
N VAL A 68 -2.07 1.21 -2.54
CA VAL A 68 -0.61 1.26 -2.38
C VAL A 68 0.08 1.51 -3.72
N GLY A 69 -0.33 0.81 -4.78
CA GLY A 69 0.21 0.99 -6.12
C GLY A 69 -0.08 2.37 -6.71
N GLU A 70 -1.23 2.98 -6.41
CA GLU A 70 -1.52 4.35 -6.81
C GLU A 70 -0.65 5.36 -6.04
N ALA A 71 -0.46 5.16 -4.74
CA ALA A 71 0.44 5.99 -3.95
C ALA A 71 1.88 5.92 -4.47
N ASP A 72 2.37 4.72 -4.76
CA ASP A 72 3.69 4.48 -5.36
C ASP A 72 3.85 5.21 -6.71
N ARG A 73 2.88 5.06 -7.62
CA ARG A 73 2.87 5.74 -8.93
C ARG A 73 2.80 7.25 -8.83
N LEU A 74 2.00 7.79 -7.91
CA LEU A 74 1.86 9.24 -7.73
C LEU A 74 3.14 9.88 -7.17
N LEU A 75 3.94 9.11 -6.43
CA LEU A 75 5.21 9.55 -5.85
C LEU A 75 6.43 9.17 -6.70
N ASP A 76 6.26 8.33 -7.73
CA ASP A 76 7.37 7.73 -8.50
C ASP A 76 8.40 7.05 -7.59
N ALA A 77 7.90 6.32 -6.57
CA ALA A 77 8.71 5.79 -5.48
C ALA A 77 9.42 4.47 -5.82
N GLY A 78 8.80 3.62 -6.65
CA GLY A 78 9.37 2.36 -7.12
C GLY A 78 9.52 1.32 -6.00
N ILE A 79 8.57 1.25 -5.06
CA ILE A 79 8.69 0.36 -3.92
C ILE A 79 8.60 -1.12 -4.30
N THR A 80 9.34 -1.96 -3.59
CA THR A 80 9.29 -3.43 -3.76
C THR A 80 8.06 -4.03 -3.05
N GLY A 81 7.76 -5.31 -3.33
CA GLY A 81 6.72 -6.04 -2.59
C GLY A 81 6.95 -6.07 -1.08
N PHE A 82 8.21 -6.27 -0.66
CA PHE A 82 8.58 -6.24 0.77
C PHE A 82 8.32 -4.86 1.40
N MET A 83 8.69 -3.78 0.71
CA MET A 83 8.42 -2.40 1.13
C MET A 83 6.92 -2.11 1.21
N SER A 84 6.14 -2.67 0.28
CA SER A 84 4.67 -2.54 0.28
C SER A 84 4.06 -3.16 1.54
N GLY A 85 4.61 -4.29 2.01
CA GLY A 85 4.26 -4.85 3.32
C GLY A 85 4.60 -3.93 4.50
N CYS A 86 5.76 -3.24 4.46
CA CYS A 86 6.11 -2.24 5.48
C CYS A 86 5.15 -1.04 5.47
N VAL A 87 4.76 -0.57 4.29
CA VAL A 87 3.73 0.46 4.10
C VAL A 87 2.42 0.02 4.73
N ALA A 88 1.95 -1.19 4.40
CA ALA A 88 0.72 -1.75 4.95
C ALA A 88 0.74 -1.85 6.49
N GLN A 89 1.89 -2.20 7.07
CA GLN A 89 2.08 -2.21 8.52
C GLN A 89 1.87 -0.83 9.16
N MET A 90 2.48 0.22 8.61
CA MET A 90 2.34 1.58 9.13
C MET A 90 0.89 2.08 8.99
N VAL A 91 0.26 1.87 7.83
CA VAL A 91 -1.12 2.29 7.57
C VAL A 91 -2.10 1.57 8.51
N SER A 92 -1.95 0.25 8.67
CA SER A 92 -2.82 -0.54 9.55
C SER A 92 -2.76 -0.11 11.01
N HIS A 93 -1.60 0.34 11.46
CA HIS A 93 -1.37 0.72 12.85
C HIS A 93 -1.79 2.15 13.16
N CYS A 94 -1.58 3.08 12.22
CA CYS A 94 -1.72 4.51 12.47
C CYS A 94 -3.03 5.11 11.93
N HIS A 95 -3.63 4.55 10.88
CA HIS A 95 -4.81 5.13 10.25
C HIS A 95 -6.13 4.71 10.93
N SER A 96 -7.13 5.60 10.94
CA SER A 96 -8.46 5.26 11.50
C SER A 96 -9.14 4.08 10.79
N ARG A 97 -8.92 3.94 9.48
CA ARG A 97 -9.36 2.79 8.66
C ARG A 97 -8.31 1.66 8.60
N GLY A 98 -7.29 1.70 9.46
CA GLY A 98 -6.14 0.81 9.40
C GLY A 98 -6.52 -0.68 9.52
N GLU A 99 -7.49 -1.02 10.38
CA GLU A 99 -7.96 -2.40 10.52
C GLU A 99 -8.74 -2.88 9.29
N GLU A 100 -9.57 -2.03 8.69
CA GLU A 100 -10.26 -2.34 7.43
C GLU A 100 -9.24 -2.58 6.31
N PHE A 101 -8.24 -1.70 6.22
CA PHE A 101 -7.14 -1.80 5.27
C PHE A 101 -6.34 -3.09 5.45
N ARG A 102 -5.94 -3.42 6.67
CA ARG A 102 -5.19 -4.63 7.00
C ARG A 102 -5.91 -5.90 6.57
N ARG A 103 -7.22 -5.98 6.84
CA ARG A 103 -8.01 -7.16 6.50
C ARG A 103 -8.09 -7.40 5.00
N LYS A 104 -8.26 -6.31 4.23
CA LYS A 104 -8.26 -6.34 2.77
C LYS A 104 -6.88 -6.69 2.22
N TRP A 105 -5.85 -5.99 2.69
CA TRP A 105 -4.45 -6.28 2.36
C TRP A 105 -4.11 -7.76 2.53
N ASN A 106 -4.39 -8.31 3.71
CA ASN A 106 -4.12 -9.71 4.01
C ASN A 106 -4.84 -10.67 3.04
N ARG A 107 -6.11 -10.40 2.73
CA ARG A 107 -6.89 -11.24 1.81
C ARG A 107 -6.46 -11.13 0.34
N GLU A 108 -6.01 -9.96 -0.07
CA GLU A 108 -5.55 -9.74 -1.44
C GLU A 108 -4.12 -10.27 -1.66
N THR A 109 -3.36 -10.42 -0.57
CA THR A 109 -1.95 -10.83 -0.60
C THR A 109 -1.76 -12.32 -0.28
N GLN A 110 -2.79 -13.01 0.20
CA GLN A 110 -2.73 -14.44 0.52
C GLN A 110 -2.66 -15.31 -0.74
N ILE A 111 -2.14 -16.53 -0.58
CA ILE A 111 -2.13 -17.56 -1.62
C ILE A 111 -3.29 -18.53 -1.36
N GLU A 112 -3.48 -18.92 -0.10
CA GLU A 112 -4.58 -19.79 0.33
C GLU A 112 -5.43 -19.07 1.38
N ASP A 113 -5.28 -19.44 2.66
CA ASP A 113 -6.09 -18.96 3.78
C ASP A 113 -5.27 -18.18 4.83
N GLU A 114 -3.99 -17.90 4.56
CA GLU A 114 -3.09 -17.25 5.52
C GLU A 114 -3.53 -15.83 5.84
N GLY A 115 -4.19 -15.17 4.88
CA GLY A 115 -4.74 -13.84 5.06
C GLY A 115 -5.90 -13.85 6.06
N ASP A 116 -6.80 -14.83 5.97
CA ASP A 116 -7.90 -15.00 6.92
C ASP A 116 -7.37 -15.39 8.31
N LYS A 117 -6.39 -16.30 8.41
CA LYS A 117 -5.71 -16.62 9.69
C LYS A 117 -5.02 -15.40 10.29
N ALA A 118 -4.30 -14.60 9.50
CA ALA A 118 -3.67 -13.36 9.96
C ALA A 118 -4.70 -12.32 10.44
N ASN A 119 -5.92 -12.36 9.91
CA ASN A 119 -7.02 -11.48 10.29
C ASN A 119 -7.67 -11.84 11.64
N GLU A 120 -7.48 -13.06 12.14
CA GLU A 120 -7.83 -13.43 13.52
C GLU A 120 -6.90 -12.71 14.52
N GLY A 121 -5.64 -12.47 14.11
CA GLY A 121 -4.68 -11.66 14.84
C GLY A 121 -4.65 -10.20 14.39
N LYS A 122 -3.54 -9.52 14.70
CA LYS A 122 -3.23 -8.14 14.28
C LYS A 122 -2.08 -8.09 13.26
N GLY A 123 -1.71 -9.23 12.70
CA GLY A 123 -0.60 -9.36 11.75
C GLY A 123 -0.92 -8.77 10.38
N VAL A 124 0.11 -8.31 9.70
CA VAL A 124 0.08 -7.89 8.29
C VAL A 124 0.88 -8.93 7.52
N LEU A 125 0.27 -9.52 6.50
CA LEU A 125 0.91 -10.49 5.63
C LEU A 125 1.93 -9.77 4.74
N ASN A 126 3.15 -10.32 4.66
CA ASN A 126 4.21 -9.84 3.77
C ASN A 126 4.94 -11.05 3.15
N PRO A 127 4.33 -11.71 2.15
CA PRO A 127 4.89 -12.92 1.57
C PRO A 127 6.05 -12.58 0.62
N ALA A 128 7.03 -13.48 0.57
CA ALA A 128 8.00 -13.50 -0.51
C ALA A 128 7.40 -14.31 -1.68
N LEU A 129 6.89 -13.61 -2.69
CA LEU A 129 6.29 -14.24 -3.87
C LEU A 129 7.36 -14.56 -4.92
N MET A 130 7.41 -15.82 -5.34
CA MET A 130 8.26 -16.27 -6.45
C MET A 130 7.37 -16.91 -7.52
N SER A 131 7.35 -16.32 -8.71
CA SER A 131 6.63 -16.87 -9.86
C SER A 131 7.56 -17.76 -10.68
N ILE A 132 7.22 -19.04 -10.81
CA ILE A 132 7.95 -19.99 -11.66
C ILE A 132 7.11 -20.25 -12.91
N GLU A 133 7.63 -19.85 -14.07
CA GLU A 133 7.03 -20.21 -15.35
C GLU A 133 7.63 -21.53 -15.86
N LYS A 134 6.77 -22.51 -16.17
CA LYS A 134 7.22 -23.76 -16.80
C LYS A 134 7.61 -23.47 -18.25
N LYS A 135 8.91 -23.40 -18.53
CA LYS A 135 9.40 -23.37 -19.91
C LYS A 135 9.09 -24.72 -20.58
N GLY A 136 8.45 -24.67 -21.76
CA GLY A 136 7.81 -25.82 -22.41
C GLY A 136 8.68 -27.07 -22.45
N LEU A 137 8.11 -28.19 -21.97
CA LEU A 137 8.60 -29.52 -22.30
C LEU A 137 8.33 -29.73 -23.80
N THR A 138 9.34 -29.50 -24.64
CA THR A 138 9.33 -30.07 -25.98
C THR A 138 9.38 -31.58 -25.81
N LYS A 139 8.26 -32.26 -26.08
CA LYS A 139 8.27 -33.70 -26.29
C LYS A 139 9.14 -33.95 -27.53
N GLU A 140 10.31 -34.54 -27.35
CA GLU A 140 10.99 -35.20 -28.46
C GLU A 140 10.17 -36.43 -28.82
N GLU A 141 9.71 -36.48 -30.07
CA GLU A 141 9.03 -37.62 -30.71
C GLU A 141 10.04 -38.65 -31.21
#